data_AF-A0AA38UF87-F1
#
_entry.id   AF-A0AA38UF87-F1
#
_cell.length_a   1.000
_cell.length_b   1.000
_cell.length_c   1.000
_cell.angle_alpha   90.00
_cell.angle_beta   90.00
_cell.angle_gamma   90.00
#
_symmetry.space_group_name_H-M   'P 1'
#
loop_
_entity.id
_entity.type
_entity.pdbx_description
1 polymer ?
#
loop_
_entity_poly.entity_id
_entity_poly.type
_entity_poly.pdbx_seq_one_letter_code
_entity_poly.pdbx_strand_id
1 'polypeptide(L)'
;MLHLPPFRMKDVVLRSFGLTSLVVTSTIQVWMFSASQSFSNPAYSINSFLLYLGFTGYFMLNAWWLLRTPLHPLLSAPKSEPIKEDAEPLLETPAGLSIPKEIYLSAWDLPSYFPYYILTNMCICIWAVACHQTRISLAQIALYVALALQLRVALSTFNQSSQRASFTSPGSTLLVSKITIGMLVMYLWRTWGLIDNFVIVPTLQQKIHTGIVFVLLTVATGPDPTVGIAFIYVLQSLYFGTYKNAGWHSFFLIESVVLIVLIVLDSVIIKLGYKMNEQSVDVNPPSAHTLFEDEESSTVLESASSKDNIPMLPMHRQDVSS
;
A
#
# COMPACT_ATOMS: atom_id res chain seq x y z
N MET A 1 41.92 1.20 10.35
CA MET A 1 40.86 0.73 9.43
C MET A 1 39.67 0.30 10.26
N LEU A 2 38.57 1.05 10.27
CA LEU A 2 37.34 0.66 10.96
C LEU A 2 36.58 -0.35 10.08
N HIS A 3 36.56 -1.62 10.48
CA HIS A 3 35.68 -2.63 9.89
C HIS A 3 34.23 -2.30 10.29
N LEU A 4 33.51 -1.59 9.42
CA LEU A 4 32.07 -1.46 9.53
C LEU A 4 31.42 -2.85 9.32
N PRO A 5 30.39 -3.20 10.10
CA PRO A 5 29.68 -4.46 9.90
C PRO A 5 29.04 -4.48 8.50
N PRO A 6 29.09 -5.62 7.78
CA PRO A 6 28.71 -5.73 6.37
C PRO A 6 27.24 -5.33 6.09
N PHE A 7 26.36 -5.44 7.08
CA PHE A 7 24.95 -5.05 6.96
C PHE A 7 24.76 -3.54 6.79
N ARG A 8 25.57 -2.73 7.46
CA ARG A 8 25.47 -1.26 7.39
C ARG A 8 25.84 -0.73 6.00
N MET A 9 26.71 -1.43 5.28
CA MET A 9 27.12 -1.05 3.93
C MET A 9 25.98 -1.25 2.92
N LYS A 10 25.20 -2.33 3.01
CA LYS A 10 24.08 -2.61 2.10
C LYS A 10 23.01 -1.53 2.16
N ASP A 11 22.62 -1.10 3.36
CA ASP A 11 21.58 -0.07 3.52
C ASP A 11 22.03 1.30 3.02
N VAL A 12 23.28 1.67 3.27
CA VAL A 12 23.86 2.94 2.78
C VAL A 12 23.90 2.93 1.25
N VAL A 13 24.27 1.80 0.65
CA VAL A 13 24.28 1.62 -0.80
C VAL A 13 22.85 1.73 -1.36
N LEU A 14 21.87 1.01 -0.79
CA LEU A 14 20.47 1.07 -1.22
C LEU A 14 19.87 2.48 -1.14
N ARG A 15 20.16 3.23 -0.07
CA ARG A 15 19.75 4.64 0.06
C ARG A 15 20.40 5.54 -0.96
N SER A 16 21.70 5.36 -1.18
CA SER A 16 22.44 6.12 -2.18
C SER A 16 21.85 5.89 -3.57
N PHE A 17 21.51 4.64 -3.91
CA PHE A 17 20.80 4.32 -5.14
C PHE A 17 19.39 4.92 -5.18
N GLY A 18 18.63 4.83 -4.08
CA GLY A 18 17.30 5.43 -3.96
C GLY A 18 17.33 6.95 -4.18
N LEU A 19 18.24 7.66 -3.53
CA LEU A 19 18.42 9.10 -3.66
C LEU A 19 18.89 9.48 -5.07
N THR A 20 19.86 8.75 -5.62
CA THR A 20 20.34 8.97 -6.99
C THR A 20 19.20 8.78 -7.99
N SER A 21 18.40 7.71 -7.84
CA SER A 21 17.23 7.48 -8.70
C SER A 21 16.24 8.63 -8.60
N LEU A 22 15.94 9.13 -7.39
CA LEU A 22 15.01 10.25 -7.19
C LEU A 22 15.51 11.53 -7.89
N VAL A 23 16.79 11.87 -7.73
CA VAL A 23 17.38 13.08 -8.33
C VAL A 23 17.38 12.99 -9.85
N VAL A 24 17.78 11.85 -10.41
CA VAL A 24 17.77 11.62 -11.87
C VAL A 24 16.36 11.70 -12.42
N THR A 25 15.41 10.99 -11.81
CA THR A 25 14.00 10.97 -12.20
C THR A 25 13.36 12.36 -12.11
N SER A 26 13.73 13.16 -11.11
CA SER A 26 13.23 14.52 -10.95
C SER A 26 13.80 15.48 -11.99
N THR A 27 15.10 15.38 -12.25
CA THR A 27 15.78 16.19 -13.27
C THR A 27 15.19 15.94 -14.65
N ILE A 28 14.98 14.67 -15.02
CA ILE A 28 14.39 14.29 -16.31
C ILE A 28 12.93 14.78 -16.42
N GLN A 29 12.15 14.70 -15.34
CA GLN A 29 10.77 15.22 -15.34
C GLN A 29 10.73 16.74 -15.49
N VAL A 30 11.56 17.48 -14.77
CA VAL A 30 11.66 18.95 -14.90
C VAL A 30 12.04 19.33 -16.34
N TRP A 31 13.01 18.63 -16.92
CA TRP A 31 13.39 18.81 -18.32
C TRP A 31 12.22 18.52 -19.27
N MET A 32 11.51 17.40 -19.08
CA MET A 32 10.34 17.03 -19.89
C MET A 32 9.21 18.05 -19.79
N PHE A 33 8.89 18.55 -18.58
CA PHE A 33 7.87 19.59 -18.39
C PHE A 33 8.27 20.92 -19.03
N SER A 34 9.55 21.25 -19.01
CA SER A 34 10.06 22.47 -19.65
C SER A 34 10.03 22.36 -21.18
N ALA A 35 10.40 21.21 -21.74
CA ALA A 35 10.43 20.96 -23.18
C ALA A 35 9.04 20.78 -23.80
N SER A 36 8.05 20.34 -23.02
CA SER A 36 6.71 19.97 -23.50
C SER A 36 5.72 21.12 -23.67
N GLN A 37 6.17 22.38 -23.56
CA GLN A 37 5.30 23.55 -23.78
C GLN A 37 4.76 23.66 -25.22
N SER A 38 5.29 22.89 -26.18
CA SER A 38 4.94 23.00 -27.60
C SER A 38 3.91 21.98 -28.12
N PHE A 39 3.31 21.14 -27.29
CA PHE A 39 2.29 20.19 -27.79
C PHE A 39 0.97 20.91 -28.09
N SER A 40 0.52 20.81 -29.34
CA SER A 40 -0.66 21.48 -29.83
C SER A 40 -1.94 20.87 -29.22
N ASN A 41 -2.49 21.59 -28.23
CA ASN A 41 -3.93 21.77 -28.07
C ASN A 41 -4.76 20.48 -27.79
N PRO A 42 -4.47 19.74 -26.69
CA PRO A 42 -5.08 18.44 -26.38
C PRO A 42 -6.58 18.54 -26.03
N ALA A 43 -7.32 17.41 -26.09
CA ALA A 43 -8.75 17.37 -25.72
C ALA A 43 -9.00 17.80 -24.27
N TYR A 44 -8.09 17.45 -23.38
CA TYR A 44 -7.95 17.95 -22.02
C TYR A 44 -6.47 17.98 -21.64
N SER A 45 -6.08 18.88 -20.76
CA SER A 45 -4.76 18.93 -20.17
C SER A 45 -4.84 18.95 -18.65
N ILE A 46 -3.73 18.70 -18.00
CA ILE A 46 -3.60 18.90 -16.56
C ILE A 46 -3.23 20.35 -16.33
N ASN A 47 -3.85 21.00 -15.34
CA ASN A 47 -3.46 22.32 -14.91
C ASN A 47 -1.96 22.34 -14.52
N SER A 48 -1.15 23.15 -15.22
CA SER A 48 0.30 23.18 -15.02
C SER A 48 0.71 23.52 -13.59
N PHE A 49 0.00 24.45 -12.94
CA PHE A 49 0.30 24.83 -11.55
C PHE A 49 0.08 23.65 -10.60
N LEU A 50 -1.05 22.95 -10.72
CA LEU A 50 -1.31 21.75 -9.92
C LEU A 50 -0.37 20.59 -10.26
N LEU A 51 0.06 20.45 -11.50
CA LEU A 51 1.09 19.47 -11.86
C LEU A 51 2.41 19.76 -11.15
N TYR A 52 2.89 21.01 -11.16
CA TYR A 52 4.11 21.41 -10.47
C TYR A 52 3.99 21.27 -8.96
N LEU A 53 2.86 21.69 -8.38
CA LEU A 53 2.59 21.55 -6.94
C LEU A 53 2.61 20.07 -6.52
N GLY A 54 1.94 19.21 -7.30
CA GLY A 54 1.89 17.77 -7.06
C GLY A 54 3.28 17.13 -7.19
N PHE A 55 4.04 17.51 -8.21
CA PHE A 55 5.42 17.08 -8.40
C PHE A 55 6.35 17.50 -7.25
N THR A 56 6.28 18.76 -6.81
CA THR A 56 7.08 19.24 -5.67
C THR A 56 6.70 18.52 -4.38
N GLY A 57 5.41 18.35 -4.10
CA GLY A 57 4.94 17.59 -2.95
C GLY A 57 5.42 16.13 -2.97
N TYR A 58 5.30 15.47 -4.13
CA TYR A 58 5.80 14.12 -4.36
C TYR A 58 7.31 14.03 -4.11
N PHE A 59 8.11 14.95 -4.66
CA PHE A 59 9.56 14.97 -4.48
C PHE A 59 9.94 15.13 -3.00
N MET A 60 9.33 16.10 -2.31
CA MET A 60 9.60 16.37 -0.90
C MET A 60 9.24 15.18 -0.01
N LEU A 61 8.10 14.54 -0.26
CA LEU A 61 7.68 13.35 0.46
C LEU A 61 8.66 12.19 0.27
N ASN A 62 9.11 11.93 -0.95
CA ASN A 62 10.07 10.87 -1.24
C ASN A 62 11.46 11.14 -0.65
N ALA A 63 11.93 12.39 -0.75
CA ALA A 63 13.19 12.80 -0.12
C ALA A 63 13.13 12.65 1.40
N TRP A 64 12.05 13.14 2.02
CA TRP A 64 11.81 12.98 3.46
C TRP A 64 11.76 11.51 3.88
N TRP A 65 11.05 10.68 3.12
CA TRP A 65 10.94 9.24 3.39
C TRP A 65 12.32 8.57 3.31
N LEU A 66 13.11 8.83 2.26
CA LEU A 66 14.47 8.29 2.10
C LEU A 66 15.39 8.69 3.26
N LEU A 67 15.28 9.93 3.75
CA LEU A 67 16.06 10.43 4.87
C LEU A 67 15.62 9.81 6.21
N ARG A 68 14.32 9.59 6.41
CA ARG A 68 13.75 9.13 7.68
C ARG A 68 13.76 7.61 7.85
N THR A 69 13.76 6.86 6.74
CA THR A 69 13.96 5.42 6.72
C THR A 69 15.10 5.09 7.70
N PRO A 70 14.93 4.27 8.75
CA PRO A 70 16.04 3.93 9.66
C PRO A 70 17.04 3.01 8.95
N LEU A 71 18.35 3.30 9.06
CA LEU A 71 19.40 2.32 8.71
C LEU A 71 19.14 1.19 9.68
N HIS A 72 18.96 -0.05 9.19
CA HIS A 72 18.41 -1.20 9.92
C HIS A 72 18.69 -1.04 11.40
N PRO A 73 17.66 -0.95 12.28
CA PRO A 73 17.94 -0.99 13.71
C PRO A 73 18.72 -2.28 13.87
N LEU A 74 20.03 -2.16 14.18
CA LEU A 74 20.83 -3.28 14.63
C LEU A 74 19.87 -4.02 15.53
N LEU A 75 19.54 -5.29 15.21
CA LEU A 75 18.89 -6.14 16.17
C LEU A 75 19.70 -5.86 17.43
N SER A 76 19.12 -5.10 18.35
CA SER A 76 19.47 -5.17 19.73
C SER A 76 19.10 -6.62 19.97
N ALA A 77 20.09 -7.50 19.70
CA ALA A 77 20.04 -8.89 20.03
C ALA A 77 19.45 -8.83 21.42
N PRO A 78 18.28 -9.46 21.65
CA PRO A 78 17.70 -9.44 22.97
C PRO A 78 18.88 -9.73 23.87
N LYS A 79 19.20 -8.77 24.76
CA LYS A 79 20.21 -9.02 25.78
C LYS A 79 19.60 -10.21 26.47
N SER A 80 20.01 -11.41 26.07
CA SER A 80 19.88 -12.60 26.84
C SER A 80 20.69 -12.19 28.06
N GLU A 81 20.00 -11.62 29.04
CA GLU A 81 20.51 -11.66 30.40
C GLU A 81 20.95 -13.11 30.55
N PRO A 82 22.24 -13.34 30.82
CA PRO A 82 22.70 -14.70 31.08
C PRO A 82 21.83 -15.16 32.25
N ILE A 83 20.86 -16.02 31.94
CA ILE A 83 20.15 -16.78 32.94
C ILE A 83 21.27 -17.48 33.67
N LYS A 84 21.55 -17.03 34.91
CA LYS A 84 22.45 -17.76 35.79
C LYS A 84 21.84 -19.15 35.92
N GLU A 85 22.48 -20.12 35.27
CA GLU A 85 22.31 -21.53 35.57
C GLU A 85 22.80 -21.75 37.01
N ASP A 86 21.97 -21.40 37.98
CA ASP A 86 22.03 -22.03 39.28
C ASP A 86 21.31 -23.37 39.13
N ALA A 87 22.12 -24.41 39.25
CA ALA A 87 21.80 -25.78 38.91
C ALA A 87 20.64 -26.36 39.73
N GLU A 88 19.64 -26.90 39.04
CA GLU A 88 18.84 -28.02 39.52
C GLU A 88 18.55 -28.96 38.34
N PRO A 89 19.06 -30.20 38.35
CA PRO A 89 18.66 -31.21 37.39
C PRO A 89 17.40 -31.88 37.92
N LEU A 90 16.30 -31.88 37.14
CA LEU A 90 15.22 -32.90 37.10
C LEU A 90 13.89 -32.24 36.68
N LEU A 91 13.49 -32.41 35.42
CA LEU A 91 12.29 -33.16 35.00
C LEU A 91 12.03 -32.90 33.50
N GLU A 92 11.49 -33.92 32.86
CA GLU A 92 11.26 -34.08 31.43
C GLU A 92 10.59 -32.86 30.77
N THR A 93 11.23 -32.33 29.73
CA THR A 93 10.67 -31.30 28.86
C THR A 93 9.51 -31.91 28.06
N PRO A 94 8.25 -31.46 28.23
CA PRO A 94 7.17 -31.93 27.39
C PRO A 94 7.39 -31.43 25.95
N ALA A 95 7.47 -32.38 25.03
CA ALA A 95 7.44 -32.15 23.60
C ALA A 95 6.14 -31.40 23.24
N GLY A 96 6.23 -30.11 22.92
CA GLY A 96 5.03 -29.37 22.52
C GLY A 96 5.10 -27.86 22.53
N LEU A 97 6.18 -27.23 23.02
CA LEU A 97 6.33 -25.78 22.88
C LEU A 97 6.93 -25.44 21.52
N SER A 98 6.10 -25.55 20.48
CA SER A 98 6.37 -24.94 19.18
C SER A 98 6.54 -23.44 19.39
N ILE A 99 7.79 -22.98 19.48
CA ILE A 99 8.14 -21.56 19.38
C ILE A 99 7.36 -21.03 18.18
N PRO A 100 6.48 -20.03 18.33
CA PRO A 100 5.64 -19.55 17.24
C PRO A 100 6.54 -19.18 16.07
N LYS A 101 6.45 -19.99 15.00
CA LYS A 101 7.14 -19.77 13.71
C LYS A 101 6.74 -18.42 13.08
N GLU A 102 5.76 -17.74 13.68
CA GLU A 102 5.26 -16.41 13.32
C GLU A 102 6.24 -15.25 13.56
N ILE A 103 7.25 -15.40 14.42
CA ILE A 103 8.16 -14.29 14.73
C ILE A 103 9.16 -14.02 13.58
N TYR A 104 9.54 -15.06 12.83
CA TYR A 104 10.55 -14.94 11.75
C TYR A 104 9.99 -14.57 10.38
N LEU A 105 8.67 -14.59 10.18
CA LEU A 105 8.03 -14.15 8.93
C LEU A 105 7.59 -12.67 8.97
N SER A 106 7.95 -11.93 10.02
CA SER A 106 7.21 -10.72 10.38
C SER A 106 7.76 -9.38 9.93
N ALA A 107 8.98 -9.32 9.42
CA ALA A 107 9.51 -8.10 8.84
C ALA A 107 9.43 -8.19 7.32
N TRP A 108 8.48 -7.47 6.71
CA TRP A 108 8.87 -6.78 5.49
C TRP A 108 9.99 -5.85 5.91
N ASP A 109 11.22 -6.34 5.83
CA ASP A 109 12.38 -5.49 6.04
C ASP A 109 12.20 -4.36 5.04
N LEU A 110 12.15 -3.13 5.53
CA LEU A 110 12.21 -1.89 4.77
C LEU A 110 13.11 -1.97 3.50
N PRO A 111 14.26 -2.68 3.47
CA PRO A 111 15.01 -2.98 2.23
C PRO A 111 14.24 -3.70 1.11
N SER A 112 13.10 -4.34 1.37
CA SER A 112 12.26 -5.02 0.37
C SER A 112 11.47 -4.04 -0.49
N TYR A 113 11.16 -2.82 -0.02
CA TYR A 113 10.49 -1.81 -0.85
C TYR A 113 11.45 -1.05 -1.77
N PHE A 114 12.71 -0.89 -1.39
CA PHE A 114 13.72 -0.15 -2.17
C PHE A 114 13.82 -0.59 -3.65
N PRO A 115 13.82 -1.90 -3.99
CA PRO A 115 13.81 -2.35 -5.37
C PRO A 115 12.59 -1.86 -6.17
N TYR A 116 11.38 -1.92 -5.58
CA TYR A 116 10.16 -1.43 -6.22
C TYR A 116 10.20 0.08 -6.42
N TYR A 117 10.71 0.81 -5.43
CA TYR A 117 10.90 2.26 -5.50
C TYR A 117 11.86 2.66 -6.62
N ILE A 118 13.05 2.04 -6.68
CA ILE A 118 14.05 2.31 -7.73
C ILE A 118 13.50 1.96 -9.11
N LEU A 119 12.85 0.79 -9.25
CA LEU A 119 12.27 0.35 -10.52
C LEU A 119 11.15 1.29 -10.98
N THR A 120 10.32 1.78 -10.05
CA THR A 120 9.29 2.80 -10.34
C THR A 120 9.91 4.08 -10.87
N ASN A 121 10.97 4.59 -10.23
CA ASN A 121 11.70 5.77 -10.69
C ASN A 121 12.32 5.57 -12.08
N MET A 122 12.86 4.38 -12.37
CA MET A 122 13.34 4.03 -13.71
C MET A 122 12.22 4.04 -14.74
N CYS A 123 11.06 3.45 -14.43
CA CYS A 123 9.88 3.48 -15.30
C CYS A 123 9.40 4.90 -15.58
N ILE A 124 9.42 5.80 -14.59
CA ILE A 124 9.07 7.21 -14.77
C ILE A 124 10.10 7.92 -15.68
N CYS A 125 11.39 7.61 -15.56
CA CYS A 125 12.41 8.12 -16.50
C CYS A 125 12.13 7.65 -17.94
N ILE A 126 11.87 6.35 -18.11
CA ILE A 126 11.53 5.76 -19.42
C ILE A 126 10.29 6.45 -20.00
N TRP A 127 9.26 6.64 -19.18
CA TRP A 127 8.06 7.38 -19.55
C TRP A 127 8.39 8.80 -20.04
N ALA A 128 9.15 9.58 -19.28
CA ALA A 128 9.47 10.95 -19.63
C ALA A 128 10.26 11.05 -20.95
N VAL A 129 11.25 10.17 -21.14
CA VAL A 129 12.03 10.08 -22.38
C VAL A 129 11.17 9.62 -23.56
N ALA A 130 10.33 8.59 -23.36
CA ALA A 130 9.45 8.08 -24.40
C ALA A 130 8.40 9.12 -24.83
N CYS A 131 7.83 9.86 -23.88
CA CYS A 131 6.94 11.00 -24.17
C CYS A 131 7.66 12.09 -24.97
N HIS A 132 8.89 12.44 -24.61
CA HIS A 132 9.68 13.41 -25.37
C HIS A 132 9.95 12.93 -26.81
N GLN A 133 10.22 11.64 -26.99
CA GLN A 133 10.41 11.02 -28.30
C GLN A 133 9.11 10.69 -29.03
N THR A 134 7.95 11.10 -28.52
CA THR A 134 6.61 10.79 -29.07
C THR A 134 6.30 9.28 -29.17
N ARG A 135 7.02 8.43 -28.44
CA ARG A 135 6.81 6.98 -28.37
C ARG A 135 5.75 6.63 -27.32
N ILE A 136 4.50 6.99 -27.60
CA ILE A 136 3.44 6.98 -26.58
C ILE A 136 3.13 5.58 -26.03
N SER A 137 3.15 4.53 -26.86
CA SER A 137 2.91 3.16 -26.40
C SER A 137 3.93 2.69 -25.37
N LEU A 138 5.22 3.03 -25.58
CA LEU A 138 6.29 2.71 -24.63
C LEU A 138 6.09 3.48 -23.31
N ALA A 139 5.68 4.75 -23.41
CA ALA A 139 5.37 5.58 -22.25
C ALA A 139 4.23 4.98 -21.40
N GLN A 140 3.16 4.50 -22.04
CA GLN A 140 2.05 3.83 -21.36
C GLN A 140 2.48 2.51 -20.70
N ILE A 141 3.22 1.65 -21.41
CA ILE A 141 3.72 0.38 -20.86
C ILE A 141 4.58 0.65 -19.60
N ALA A 142 5.49 1.62 -19.67
CA ALA A 142 6.32 1.98 -18.53
C ALA A 142 5.50 2.44 -17.32
N LEU A 143 4.47 3.27 -17.53
CA LEU A 143 3.57 3.70 -16.46
C LEU A 143 2.72 2.54 -15.90
N TYR A 144 2.24 1.62 -16.73
CA TYR A 144 1.48 0.46 -16.24
C TYR A 144 2.35 -0.47 -15.39
N VAL A 145 3.60 -0.71 -15.79
CA VAL A 145 4.56 -1.48 -14.97
C VAL A 145 4.80 -0.79 -13.63
N ALA A 146 5.08 0.52 -13.63
CA ALA A 146 5.25 1.30 -12.42
C ALA A 146 4.01 1.23 -11.49
N LEU A 147 2.82 1.39 -12.07
CA LEU A 147 1.55 1.38 -11.34
C LEU A 147 1.28 0.00 -10.73
N ALA A 148 1.54 -1.08 -11.48
CA ALA A 148 1.38 -2.45 -11.00
C ALA A 148 2.32 -2.75 -9.82
N LEU A 149 3.57 -2.29 -9.87
CA LEU A 149 4.54 -2.45 -8.77
C LEU A 149 4.05 -1.74 -7.51
N GLN A 150 3.58 -0.50 -7.64
CA GLN A 150 3.09 0.30 -6.51
C GLN A 150 1.77 -0.24 -5.95
N LEU A 151 0.83 -0.66 -6.80
CA LEU A 151 -0.40 -1.33 -6.36
C LEU A 151 -0.10 -2.63 -5.63
N ARG A 152 0.85 -3.42 -6.13
CA ARG A 152 1.28 -4.65 -5.43
C ARG A 152 1.74 -4.34 -4.01
N VAL A 153 2.58 -3.32 -3.83
CA VAL A 153 3.07 -2.91 -2.50
C VAL A 153 1.92 -2.41 -1.62
N ALA A 154 1.05 -1.54 -2.13
CA ALA A 154 -0.06 -1.00 -1.37
C ALA A 154 -1.04 -2.10 -0.91
N LEU A 155 -1.42 -3.00 -1.81
CA LEU A 155 -2.33 -4.11 -1.53
C LEU A 155 -1.70 -5.18 -0.64
N SER A 156 -0.42 -5.53 -0.85
CA SER A 156 0.27 -6.52 0.00
C SER A 156 0.40 -6.06 1.44
N THR A 157 0.55 -4.74 1.64
CA THR A 157 0.65 -4.13 2.97
C THR A 157 -0.71 -4.16 3.68
N PHE A 158 -1.79 -3.91 2.94
CA PHE A 158 -3.16 -3.95 3.47
C PHE A 158 -3.54 -5.35 4.00
N ASN A 159 -3.24 -6.40 3.25
CA ASN A 159 -3.53 -7.78 3.69
C ASN A 159 -2.82 -8.15 5.01
N GLN A 160 -1.70 -7.50 5.32
CA GLN A 160 -0.94 -7.77 6.54
C GLN A 160 -1.37 -6.91 7.72
N SER A 161 -1.85 -5.68 7.47
CA SER A 161 -2.34 -4.81 8.55
C SER A 161 -3.53 -5.41 9.29
N SER A 162 -4.32 -6.26 8.63
CA SER A 162 -5.42 -6.99 9.28
C SER A 162 -4.95 -8.01 10.32
N GLN A 163 -3.67 -8.40 10.34
CA GLN A 163 -3.14 -9.44 11.22
C GLN A 163 -2.24 -8.92 12.36
N ARG A 164 -1.80 -7.65 12.35
CA ARG A 164 -0.83 -7.15 13.35
C ARG A 164 -1.17 -5.76 13.86
N ALA A 165 -1.67 -5.70 15.10
CA ALA A 165 -2.01 -4.45 15.79
C ALA A 165 -0.82 -3.72 16.46
N SER A 166 0.40 -4.27 16.45
CA SER A 166 1.45 -3.85 17.42
C SER A 166 2.78 -3.32 16.85
N PHE A 167 2.98 -3.20 15.54
CA PHE A 167 4.26 -2.69 15.00
C PHE A 167 4.18 -1.26 14.47
N THR A 168 4.79 -0.33 15.21
CA THR A 168 5.10 1.03 14.79
C THR A 168 6.16 1.02 13.67
N SER A 169 5.83 1.60 12.52
CA SER A 169 6.71 1.95 11.37
C SER A 169 6.65 1.10 10.06
N PRO A 170 5.45 0.80 9.52
CA PRO A 170 5.26 0.65 8.06
C PRO A 170 4.50 1.82 7.39
N GLY A 171 3.98 2.78 8.17
CA GLY A 171 3.04 3.80 7.66
C GLY A 171 3.62 4.77 6.62
N SER A 172 4.88 5.21 6.76
CA SER A 172 5.47 6.20 5.83
C SER A 172 5.74 5.61 4.44
N THR A 173 6.16 4.34 4.35
CA THR A 173 6.36 3.64 3.08
C THR A 173 5.05 3.43 2.35
N LEU A 174 3.99 3.05 3.09
CA LEU A 174 2.65 2.93 2.52
C LEU A 174 2.14 4.27 2.00
N LEU A 175 2.32 5.35 2.77
CA LEU A 175 1.98 6.71 2.35
C LEU A 175 2.70 7.10 1.05
N VAL A 176 4.01 6.87 0.97
CA VAL A 176 4.79 7.12 -0.27
C VAL A 176 4.24 6.33 -1.44
N SER A 177 4.00 5.03 -1.26
CA SER A 177 3.47 4.17 -2.33
C SER A 177 2.10 4.65 -2.82
N LYS A 178 1.19 4.98 -1.91
CA LYS A 178 -0.15 5.49 -2.21
C LYS A 178 -0.13 6.83 -2.95
N ILE A 179 0.71 7.78 -2.54
CA ILE A 179 0.89 9.06 -3.25
C ILE A 179 1.53 8.82 -4.63
N THR A 180 2.46 7.86 -4.73
CA THR A 180 3.08 7.49 -6.02
C THR A 180 2.04 6.92 -6.99
N ILE A 181 1.08 6.12 -6.54
CA ILE A 181 -0.05 5.66 -7.35
C ILE A 181 -0.82 6.84 -7.95
N GLY A 182 -1.15 7.84 -7.13
CA GLY A 182 -1.82 9.05 -7.60
C GLY A 182 -1.02 9.80 -8.68
N MET A 183 0.28 9.99 -8.46
CA MET A 183 1.16 10.63 -9.46
C MET A 183 1.28 9.83 -10.76
N LEU A 184 1.36 8.50 -10.68
CA LEU A 184 1.40 7.64 -11.87
C LEU A 184 0.10 7.72 -12.67
N VAL A 185 -1.06 7.75 -11.99
CA VAL A 185 -2.36 7.97 -12.64
C VAL A 185 -2.43 9.35 -13.28
N MET A 186 -1.88 10.39 -12.63
CA MET A 186 -1.75 11.72 -13.22
C MET A 186 -0.94 11.69 -14.52
N TYR A 187 0.20 11.00 -14.53
CA TYR A 187 1.04 10.86 -15.72
C TYR A 187 0.38 10.02 -16.81
N LEU A 188 -0.41 9.03 -16.42
CA LEU A 188 -1.22 8.26 -17.36
C LEU A 188 -2.23 9.17 -18.06
N TRP A 189 -2.99 9.97 -17.32
CA TRP A 189 -3.92 10.95 -17.89
C TRP A 189 -3.23 12.01 -18.74
N ARG A 190 -2.04 12.49 -18.34
CA ARG A 190 -1.21 13.36 -19.19
C ARG A 190 -0.91 12.70 -20.52
N THR A 191 -0.51 11.44 -20.50
CA THR A 191 -0.14 10.66 -21.68
C THR A 191 -1.35 10.43 -22.58
N TRP A 192 -2.52 10.13 -22.01
CA TRP A 192 -3.77 10.00 -22.75
C TRP A 192 -4.20 11.32 -23.40
N GLY A 193 -4.04 12.45 -22.72
CA GLY A 193 -4.29 13.78 -23.30
C GLY A 193 -3.43 14.08 -24.53
N LEU A 194 -2.20 13.53 -24.60
CA LEU A 194 -1.33 13.64 -25.79
C LEU A 194 -1.80 12.77 -26.96
N ILE A 195 -2.52 11.67 -26.70
CA ILE A 195 -3.09 10.78 -27.74
C ILE A 195 -4.38 11.38 -28.29
N ASP A 196 -5.22 11.91 -27.40
CA ASP A 196 -6.55 12.44 -27.72
C ASP A 196 -6.47 13.84 -28.36
N ASN A 197 -5.77 13.93 -29.49
CA ASN A 197 -5.69 15.14 -30.31
C ASN A 197 -6.99 15.39 -31.11
N PHE A 198 -7.85 14.37 -31.23
CA PHE A 198 -9.02 14.39 -32.11
C PHE A 198 -10.32 14.83 -31.42
N VAL A 199 -10.25 15.44 -30.23
CA VAL A 199 -11.41 15.94 -29.47
C VAL A 199 -12.49 14.85 -29.35
N ILE A 200 -12.09 13.62 -29.04
CA ILE A 200 -13.05 12.51 -28.96
C ILE A 200 -13.88 12.70 -27.69
N VAL A 201 -15.21 12.79 -27.87
CA VAL A 201 -16.13 12.86 -26.73
C VAL A 201 -16.13 11.50 -26.02
N PRO A 202 -15.87 11.46 -24.71
CA PRO A 202 -15.90 10.21 -23.96
C PRO A 202 -17.28 9.57 -24.06
N THR A 203 -17.31 8.30 -24.45
CA THR A 203 -18.56 7.55 -24.46
C THR A 203 -19.05 7.34 -23.03
N LEU A 204 -20.36 7.16 -22.85
CA LEU A 204 -20.92 6.87 -21.53
C LEU A 204 -20.27 5.63 -20.90
N GLN A 205 -20.00 4.60 -21.71
CA GLN A 205 -19.32 3.38 -21.27
C GLN A 205 -17.89 3.66 -20.76
N GLN A 206 -17.12 4.51 -21.46
CA GLN A 206 -15.78 4.90 -21.01
C GLN A 206 -15.85 5.65 -19.68
N LYS A 207 -16.77 6.59 -19.51
CA LYS A 207 -16.97 7.33 -18.25
C LYS A 207 -17.29 6.39 -17.10
N ILE A 208 -18.26 5.49 -17.29
CA ILE A 208 -18.67 4.52 -16.27
C ILE A 208 -17.52 3.59 -15.92
N HIS A 209 -16.83 3.03 -16.91
CA HIS A 209 -15.70 2.14 -16.68
C HIS A 209 -14.57 2.84 -15.91
N THR A 210 -14.19 4.05 -16.31
CA THR A 210 -13.18 4.85 -15.62
C THR A 210 -13.59 5.17 -14.18
N GLY A 211 -14.85 5.61 -13.95
CA GLY A 211 -15.34 5.89 -12.60
C GLY A 211 -15.34 4.66 -11.69
N ILE A 212 -15.79 3.51 -12.21
CA ILE A 212 -15.73 2.23 -11.48
C ILE A 212 -14.28 1.91 -11.08
N VAL A 213 -13.31 2.09 -11.97
CA VAL A 213 -11.89 1.85 -11.66
C VAL A 213 -11.39 2.78 -10.54
N PHE A 214 -11.73 4.07 -10.57
CA PHE A 214 -11.35 5.01 -9.52
C PHE A 214 -11.96 4.67 -8.16
N VAL A 215 -13.25 4.33 -8.13
CA VAL A 215 -13.95 3.89 -6.91
C VAL A 215 -13.35 2.59 -6.38
N LEU A 216 -13.18 1.58 -7.23
CA LEU A 216 -12.61 0.29 -6.83
C LEU A 216 -11.18 0.44 -6.29
N LEU A 217 -10.33 1.21 -6.95
CA LEU A 217 -8.97 1.44 -6.47
C LEU A 217 -8.94 2.22 -5.15
N THR A 218 -9.87 3.17 -4.96
CA THR A 218 -10.00 3.89 -3.69
C THR A 218 -10.35 2.93 -2.56
N VAL A 219 -11.40 2.12 -2.74
CA VAL A 219 -11.87 1.14 -1.72
C VAL A 219 -10.86 0.02 -1.50
N ALA A 220 -10.25 -0.52 -2.55
CA ALA A 220 -9.35 -1.68 -2.47
C ALA A 220 -8.06 -1.38 -1.69
N THR A 221 -7.67 -0.11 -1.57
CA THR A 221 -6.42 0.28 -0.88
C THR A 221 -6.58 0.39 0.65
N GLY A 222 -7.75 0.04 1.17
CA GLY A 222 -8.07 -0.04 2.58
C GLY A 222 -8.68 1.25 3.17
N PRO A 223 -8.87 1.31 4.50
CA PRO A 223 -9.58 2.39 5.20
C PRO A 223 -8.79 3.71 5.24
N ASP A 224 -7.52 3.70 4.84
CA ASP A 224 -6.73 4.92 4.76
C ASP A 224 -7.08 5.69 3.47
N PRO A 225 -7.61 6.94 3.58
CA PRO A 225 -8.19 7.68 2.46
C PRO A 225 -7.15 8.26 1.49
N THR A 226 -5.86 8.05 1.76
CA THR A 226 -4.74 8.66 1.01
C THR A 226 -4.85 8.48 -0.51
N VAL A 227 -5.19 7.27 -1.00
CA VAL A 227 -5.32 7.04 -2.45
C VAL A 227 -6.52 7.79 -3.02
N GLY A 228 -7.65 7.79 -2.33
CA GLY A 228 -8.84 8.55 -2.73
C GLY A 228 -8.56 10.06 -2.80
N ILE A 229 -7.85 10.60 -1.79
CA ILE A 229 -7.42 12.01 -1.78
C ILE A 229 -6.47 12.30 -2.95
N ALA A 230 -5.52 11.41 -3.23
CA ALA A 230 -4.62 11.55 -4.36
C ALA A 230 -5.38 11.54 -5.70
N PHE A 231 -6.40 10.69 -5.85
CA PHE A 231 -7.25 10.67 -7.04
C PHE A 231 -8.14 11.90 -7.16
N ILE A 232 -8.72 12.40 -6.06
CA ILE A 232 -9.43 13.68 -6.05
C ILE A 232 -8.49 14.79 -6.54
N TYR A 233 -7.25 14.82 -6.06
CA TYR A 233 -6.25 15.78 -6.53
C TYR A 233 -5.99 15.66 -8.04
N VAL A 234 -5.84 14.44 -8.56
CA VAL A 234 -5.66 14.19 -10.01
C VAL A 234 -6.87 14.68 -10.80
N LEU A 235 -8.08 14.32 -10.39
CA LEU A 235 -9.33 14.70 -11.06
C LEU A 235 -9.54 16.21 -11.05
N GLN A 236 -9.26 16.88 -9.92
CA GLN A 236 -9.31 18.34 -9.82
C GLN A 236 -8.24 18.99 -10.70
N SER A 237 -7.04 18.40 -10.79
CA SER A 237 -5.99 18.87 -11.68
C SER A 237 -6.37 18.79 -13.16
N LEU A 238 -7.14 17.76 -13.55
CA LEU A 238 -7.71 17.61 -14.90
C LEU A 238 -8.90 18.55 -15.13
N TYR A 239 -9.75 18.75 -14.12
CA TYR A 239 -10.88 19.67 -14.17
C TYR A 239 -10.43 21.11 -14.41
N PHE A 240 -9.46 21.60 -13.63
CA PHE A 240 -8.92 22.97 -13.77
C PHE A 240 -7.92 23.13 -14.92
N GLY A 241 -7.64 22.08 -15.68
CA GLY A 241 -6.81 22.14 -16.86
C GLY A 241 -7.54 22.74 -18.06
N THR A 242 -6.80 22.94 -19.16
CA THR A 242 -7.46 23.36 -20.41
C THR A 242 -8.27 22.20 -20.96
N TYR A 243 -9.45 22.49 -21.51
CA TYR A 243 -10.30 21.49 -22.12
C TYR A 243 -10.88 22.02 -23.43
N LYS A 244 -11.05 21.11 -24.39
CA LYS A 244 -11.88 21.31 -25.58
C LYS A 244 -13.17 20.53 -25.49
N ASN A 245 -13.15 19.43 -24.73
CA ASN A 245 -14.29 18.54 -24.58
C ASN A 245 -14.98 18.75 -23.23
N ALA A 246 -16.16 19.38 -23.24
CA ALA A 246 -16.96 19.56 -22.03
C ALA A 246 -17.36 18.21 -21.37
N GLY A 247 -17.43 17.13 -22.15
CA GLY A 247 -17.79 15.81 -21.67
C GLY A 247 -16.81 15.22 -20.66
N TRP A 248 -15.50 15.40 -20.88
CA TRP A 248 -14.45 15.01 -19.92
C TRP A 248 -14.41 15.96 -18.73
N HIS A 249 -14.53 17.26 -18.97
CA HIS A 249 -14.49 18.28 -17.92
C HIS A 249 -15.56 18.05 -16.85
N SER A 250 -16.82 17.90 -17.24
CA SER A 250 -17.90 17.60 -16.27
C SER A 250 -17.72 16.24 -15.59
N PHE A 251 -17.19 15.24 -16.30
CA PHE A 251 -16.93 13.92 -15.72
C PHE A 251 -15.91 13.99 -14.58
N PHE A 252 -14.78 14.69 -14.76
CA PHE A 252 -13.76 14.81 -13.72
C PHE A 252 -14.30 15.48 -12.44
N LEU A 253 -15.15 16.51 -12.59
CA LEU A 253 -15.80 17.15 -11.45
C LEU A 253 -16.75 16.18 -10.72
N ILE A 254 -17.65 15.54 -11.46
CA ILE A 254 -18.63 14.60 -10.89
C ILE A 254 -17.91 13.46 -10.16
N GLU A 255 -16.93 12.85 -10.79
CA GLU A 255 -16.16 11.75 -10.20
C GLU A 255 -15.42 12.20 -8.94
N SER A 256 -14.86 13.41 -8.92
CA SER A 256 -14.21 13.93 -7.72
C SER A 256 -15.19 14.10 -6.55
N VAL A 257 -16.42 14.54 -6.82
CA VAL A 257 -17.49 14.65 -5.81
C VAL A 257 -17.89 13.26 -5.30
N VAL A 258 -18.01 12.28 -6.19
CA VAL A 258 -18.31 10.88 -5.83
C VAL A 258 -17.23 10.34 -4.88
N LEU A 259 -15.94 10.55 -5.19
CA LEU A 259 -14.85 10.11 -4.31
C LEU A 259 -14.84 10.84 -2.96
N ILE A 260 -15.18 12.14 -2.92
CA ILE A 260 -15.31 12.88 -1.65
C ILE A 260 -16.42 12.27 -0.78
N VAL A 261 -17.60 12.05 -1.36
CA VAL A 261 -18.74 11.43 -0.66
C VAL A 261 -18.37 10.04 -0.15
N LEU A 262 -17.70 9.24 -0.97
CA LEU A 262 -17.23 7.91 -0.60
C LEU A 262 -16.30 7.93 0.62
N ILE A 263 -15.29 8.81 0.63
CA ILE A 263 -14.34 8.94 1.75
C ILE A 263 -15.04 9.40 3.04
N VAL A 264 -15.97 10.35 2.93
CA VAL A 264 -16.74 10.84 4.09
C VAL A 264 -17.63 9.73 4.63
N LEU A 265 -18.33 8.99 3.77
CA LEU A 265 -19.18 7.86 4.19
C LEU A 265 -18.37 6.76 4.86
N ASP A 266 -17.23 6.37 4.29
CA ASP A 266 -16.35 5.35 4.88
C ASP A 266 -15.88 5.77 6.28
N SER A 267 -15.46 7.04 6.43
CA SER A 267 -15.07 7.61 7.73
C SER A 267 -16.21 7.58 8.77
N VAL A 268 -17.44 7.88 8.33
CA VAL A 268 -18.63 7.84 9.19
C VAL A 268 -18.96 6.41 9.61
N ILE A 269 -18.93 5.45 8.68
CA ILE A 269 -19.23 4.03 8.93
C ILE A 269 -18.21 3.46 9.92
N ILE A 270 -16.92 3.70 9.72
CA ILE A 270 -15.85 3.24 10.62
C ILE A 270 -16.07 3.80 12.02
N LYS A 271 -16.33 5.11 12.14
CA LYS A 271 -16.57 5.75 13.45
C LYS A 271 -17.82 5.21 14.14
N LEU A 272 -18.88 4.93 13.39
CA LEU A 272 -20.11 4.36 13.93
C LEU A 272 -19.89 2.92 14.42
N GLY A 273 -19.12 2.13 13.67
CA GLY A 273 -18.74 0.77 14.05
C GLY A 273 -17.95 0.73 15.36
N TYR A 274 -16.98 1.63 15.54
CA TYR A 274 -16.25 1.75 16.81
C TYR A 274 -17.18 2.06 18.00
N LYS A 275 -18.10 3.02 17.83
CA LYS A 275 -19.03 3.42 18.90
C LYS A 275 -19.97 2.28 19.32
N MET A 276 -20.44 1.47 18.37
CA MET A 276 -21.28 0.31 18.66
C MET A 276 -20.52 -0.80 19.39
N ASN A 277 -19.24 -0.99 19.08
CA ASN A 277 -18.41 -2.02 19.71
C ASN A 277 -17.91 -1.61 21.12
N GLU A 278 -17.80 -0.33 21.41
CA GLU A 278 -17.47 0.17 22.76
C GLU A 278 -18.64 -0.06 23.73
N GLN A 279 -19.87 0.15 23.27
CA GLN A 279 -21.08 -0.06 24.08
C GLN A 279 -21.34 -1.52 24.45
N SER A 280 -20.84 -2.50 23.69
CA SER A 280 -21.03 -3.92 24.02
C SER A 280 -20.09 -4.42 25.11
N VAL A 281 -18.99 -3.71 25.40
CA VAL A 281 -17.98 -4.13 26.37
C VAL A 281 -18.35 -3.71 27.81
N ASP A 282 -19.12 -2.63 27.98
CA ASP A 282 -19.47 -2.08 29.32
C ASP A 282 -20.70 -2.75 30.01
N VAL A 283 -21.36 -3.72 29.38
CA VAL A 283 -22.64 -4.27 29.90
C VAL A 283 -22.46 -5.40 30.92
N ASN A 284 -21.24 -5.84 31.23
CA ASN A 284 -20.97 -6.74 32.37
C ASN A 284 -19.70 -6.30 33.11
N PRO A 285 -19.77 -5.32 34.03
CA PRO A 285 -18.80 -5.31 35.11
C PRO A 285 -18.92 -6.68 35.81
N PRO A 286 -17.84 -7.46 35.98
CA PRO A 286 -17.90 -8.63 36.82
C PRO A 286 -18.36 -8.15 38.18
N SER A 287 -19.60 -8.50 38.52
CA SER A 287 -20.14 -8.34 39.86
C SER A 287 -19.20 -9.09 40.78
N ALA A 288 -18.28 -8.35 41.39
CA ALA A 288 -17.54 -8.76 42.56
C ALA A 288 -18.53 -8.87 43.73
N HIS A 289 -19.41 -9.87 43.65
CA HIS A 289 -20.01 -10.51 44.80
C HIS A 289 -19.17 -11.77 45.04
N THR A 290 -18.21 -11.74 45.98
CA THR A 290 -18.41 -12.08 47.40
C THR A 290 -19.20 -13.37 47.60
N LEU A 291 -18.48 -14.44 47.97
CA LEU A 291 -18.82 -15.57 48.86
C LEU A 291 -18.02 -16.78 48.34
N PHE A 292 -16.91 -17.20 48.95
CA PHE A 292 -16.88 -17.88 50.24
C PHE A 292 -18.10 -18.79 50.40
N GLU A 293 -18.03 -19.97 49.81
CA GLU A 293 -18.55 -21.18 50.42
C GLU A 293 -17.63 -22.35 50.04
N ASP A 294 -17.07 -22.93 51.09
CA ASP A 294 -16.33 -24.19 51.15
C ASP A 294 -17.23 -25.39 50.82
N GLU A 295 -16.62 -26.58 50.89
CA GLU A 295 -17.18 -27.94 50.85
C GLU A 295 -17.21 -28.61 49.46
N GLU A 296 -16.22 -29.44 49.16
CA GLU A 296 -16.23 -30.89 49.47
C GLU A 296 -17.43 -31.64 48.89
N SER A 297 -17.25 -32.27 47.72
CA SER A 297 -17.41 -33.72 47.65
C SER A 297 -16.94 -34.31 46.32
N SER A 298 -15.86 -35.07 46.42
CA SER A 298 -15.78 -36.48 46.03
C SER A 298 -16.61 -37.01 44.85
N THR A 299 -15.85 -37.58 43.91
CA THR A 299 -15.94 -38.96 43.40
C THR A 299 -16.69 -39.28 42.10
N VAL A 300 -16.05 -40.23 41.41
CA VAL A 300 -16.56 -41.22 40.44
C VAL A 300 -16.46 -40.78 38.96
N LEU A 301 -15.36 -41.12 38.25
CA LEU A 301 -15.20 -42.34 37.42
C LEU A 301 -16.34 -42.52 36.39
N GLU A 302 -16.08 -42.25 35.10
CA GLU A 302 -16.26 -43.28 34.08
C GLU A 302 -15.73 -42.89 32.70
N SER A 303 -15.04 -43.87 32.15
CA SER A 303 -14.50 -44.02 30.82
C SER A 303 -15.56 -44.22 29.73
N ALA A 304 -15.37 -43.62 28.56
CA ALA A 304 -15.65 -44.19 27.24
C ALA A 304 -15.09 -43.22 26.17
N SER A 305 -14.01 -43.51 25.45
CA SER A 305 -13.91 -44.49 24.37
C SER A 305 -15.08 -44.40 23.38
N SER A 306 -15.05 -43.41 22.47
CA SER A 306 -15.75 -43.50 21.19
C SER A 306 -14.76 -43.26 20.06
N LYS A 307 -14.43 -44.36 19.37
CA LYS A 307 -13.84 -44.39 18.04
C LYS A 307 -14.92 -43.91 17.07
N ASP A 308 -14.68 -42.81 16.36
CA ASP A 308 -15.44 -42.53 15.15
C ASP A 308 -14.52 -42.46 13.94
N ASN A 309 -14.81 -43.42 13.05
CA ASN A 309 -14.22 -43.64 11.75
C ASN A 309 -14.59 -42.47 10.82
N ILE A 310 -13.60 -41.85 10.18
CA ILE A 310 -13.84 -41.01 9.00
C ILE A 310 -13.54 -41.87 7.76
N PRO A 311 -14.55 -42.17 6.91
CA PRO A 311 -14.32 -42.88 5.66
C PRO A 311 -13.61 -41.98 4.65
N MET A 312 -12.52 -42.49 4.06
CA MET A 312 -11.87 -41.91 2.89
C MET A 312 -12.84 -41.86 1.71
N LEU A 313 -13.07 -40.67 1.17
CA LEU A 313 -13.68 -40.51 -0.15
C LEU A 313 -12.63 -40.79 -1.26
N PRO A 314 -12.99 -41.53 -2.32
CA PRO A 314 -12.10 -41.73 -3.46
C PRO A 314 -11.98 -40.44 -4.29
N MET A 315 -10.73 -40.04 -4.52
CA MET A 315 -10.35 -38.91 -5.36
C MET A 315 -10.55 -39.31 -6.83
N HIS A 316 -11.58 -38.75 -7.48
CA HIS A 316 -11.85 -38.97 -8.90
C HIS A 316 -10.93 -38.06 -9.73
N ARG A 317 -10.00 -38.69 -10.47
CA ARG A 317 -9.07 -38.05 -11.41
C ARG A 317 -9.81 -37.80 -12.72
N GLN A 318 -10.07 -36.54 -13.06
CA GLN A 318 -10.47 -36.14 -14.41
C GLN A 318 -9.22 -35.83 -15.22
N ASP A 319 -8.94 -36.71 -16.19
CA ASP A 319 -8.03 -36.41 -17.29
C ASP A 319 -8.75 -35.48 -18.26
N VAL A 320 -8.17 -34.29 -18.50
CA VAL A 320 -8.61 -33.38 -19.56
C VAL A 320 -7.59 -33.46 -20.69
N SER A 321 -8.02 -34.07 -21.79
CA SER A 321 -7.39 -33.99 -23.10
C SER A 321 -8.02 -32.86 -23.91
N SER A 322 -7.24 -31.83 -24.24
CA SER A 322 -7.36 -31.01 -25.45
C SER A 322 -6.14 -30.09 -25.57
#